data_AF-A0A7H9N9Z1-F1
#
_entry.id   AF-A0A7H9N9Z1-F1
#
_cell.length_a   1.000
_cell.length_b   1.000
_cell.length_c   1.000
_cell.angle_alpha   90.00
_cell.angle_beta   90.00
_cell.angle_gamma   90.00
#
_symmetry.space_group_name_H-M   'P 1'
#
loop_
_entity.id
_entity.type
_entity.pdbx_description
1 polymer ?
#
loop_
_entity_poly.entity_id
_entity_poly.type
_entity_poly.pdbx_seq_one_letter_code
_entity_poly.pdbx_strand_id
1 'polypeptide(L)'
;MVEHQLRLLDGLQQIRVFNWPYSGAVGLVEQHGDVRQIHVINNWYYLGSVEDIADAARLTKVAHGFDRDGYKILSEPLLKGQHKVILLE
;
A
#
# COMPACT_ATOMS: atom_id res chain seq x y z
N MET A 1 25.28 -21.67 -18.18
CA MET A 1 24.97 -21.64 -16.73
C MET A 1 24.70 -20.22 -16.24
N VAL A 2 25.59 -19.24 -16.48
CA VAL A 2 25.40 -17.83 -16.04
C VAL A 2 24.17 -17.16 -16.68
N GLU A 3 23.90 -17.42 -17.96
CA GLU A 3 22.72 -16.84 -18.66
C GLU A 3 21.38 -17.34 -18.10
N HIS A 4 21.32 -18.60 -17.67
CA HIS A 4 20.13 -19.14 -17.00
C HIS A 4 19.94 -18.49 -15.63
N GLN A 5 21.03 -18.24 -14.90
CA GLN A 5 21.00 -17.58 -13.61
C GLN A 5 20.60 -16.11 -13.72
N LEU A 6 21.05 -15.40 -14.75
CA LEU A 6 20.62 -14.02 -15.03
C LEU A 6 19.14 -13.96 -15.40
N ARG A 7 18.64 -14.86 -16.26
CA ARG A 7 17.21 -14.93 -16.61
C ARG A 7 16.33 -15.27 -15.40
N LEU A 8 16.81 -16.15 -14.52
CA LEU A 8 16.13 -16.48 -13.27
C LEU A 8 16.09 -15.27 -12.33
N LEU A 9 17.22 -14.59 -12.15
CA LEU A 9 17.31 -13.39 -11.31
C LEU A 9 16.44 -12.26 -11.85
N ASP A 10 16.40 -12.04 -13.17
CA ASP A 10 15.55 -11.03 -13.80
C ASP A 10 14.06 -11.32 -13.54
N GLY A 11 13.63 -12.57 -13.75
CA GLY A 11 12.27 -12.99 -13.43
C GLY A 11 11.93 -12.85 -11.94
N LEU A 12 12.88 -13.14 -11.04
CA LEU A 12 12.70 -12.96 -9.59
C LEU A 12 12.63 -11.47 -9.20
N GLN A 13 13.37 -10.58 -9.85
CA GLN A 13 13.28 -9.13 -9.63
C GLN A 13 11.91 -8.60 -10.01
N GLN A 14 11.31 -9.09 -11.10
CA GLN A 14 9.95 -8.71 -11.50
C GLN A 14 8.86 -9.20 -10.53
N ILE A 15 9.16 -10.23 -9.71
CA ILE A 15 8.27 -10.78 -8.68
C ILE A 15 8.58 -10.20 -7.29
N ARG A 16 9.55 -9.29 -7.16
CA ARG A 16 9.83 -8.62 -5.88
C ARG A 16 8.65 -7.73 -5.50
N VAL A 17 7.80 -8.29 -4.65
CA VAL A 17 6.84 -7.52 -3.86
C VAL A 17 7.65 -6.81 -2.77
N PHE A 18 7.56 -5.48 -2.72
CA PHE A 18 8.10 -4.76 -1.57
C PHE A 18 7.39 -5.22 -0.30
N ASN A 19 8.17 -5.57 0.71
CA ASN A 19 7.61 -5.77 2.04
C ASN A 19 6.96 -4.46 2.50
N TRP A 20 5.84 -4.58 3.21
CA TRP A 20 5.12 -3.44 3.74
C TRP A 20 6.06 -2.63 4.66
N PRO A 21 6.39 -1.37 4.33
CA PRO A 21 7.45 -0.64 5.03
C PRO A 21 6.99 0.00 6.36
N TYR A 22 5.71 -0.12 6.71
CA TYR A 22 5.12 0.50 7.88
C TYR A 22 4.79 -0.54 8.95
N SER A 23 4.92 -0.18 10.24
CA SER A 23 4.65 -1.10 11.36
C SER A 23 3.16 -1.39 11.59
N GLY A 24 2.26 -0.71 10.87
CA GLY A 24 0.82 -0.85 11.00
C GLY A 24 0.06 -0.39 9.76
N ALA A 25 -1.23 -0.15 9.92
CA ALA A 25 -2.06 0.39 8.86
C ALA A 25 -1.67 1.86 8.57
N VAL A 26 -1.86 2.27 7.33
CA VAL A 26 -1.61 3.64 6.88
C VAL A 26 -2.83 4.21 6.19
N GLY A 27 -3.10 5.48 6.45
CA GLY A 27 -4.07 6.28 5.71
C GLY A 27 -3.36 7.01 4.57
N LEU A 28 -3.72 6.73 3.33
CA LEU A 28 -3.36 7.56 2.19
C LEU A 28 -4.37 8.71 2.11
N VAL A 29 -3.91 9.94 2.36
CA VAL A 29 -4.75 11.12 2.26
C VAL A 29 -4.72 11.62 0.81
N GLU A 30 -5.85 11.50 0.14
CA GLU A 30 -6.12 12.09 -1.16
C GLU A 30 -6.99 13.33 -0.97
N GLN A 31 -6.59 14.44 -1.59
CA GLN A 31 -7.37 15.67 -1.57
C GLN A 31 -7.71 16.02 -3.02
N HIS A 32 -9.01 16.02 -3.33
CA HIS A 32 -9.52 16.37 -4.65
C HIS A 32 -10.48 17.55 -4.52
N GLY A 33 -9.96 18.76 -4.74
CA GLY A 33 -10.72 20.00 -4.54
C GLY A 33 -11.09 20.20 -3.07
N ASP A 34 -12.40 20.22 -2.80
CA ASP A 34 -12.97 20.39 -1.45
C ASP A 34 -13.14 19.07 -0.69
N VAL A 35 -13.02 17.94 -1.39
CA VAL A 35 -13.21 16.61 -0.79
C VAL A 35 -11.87 16.04 -0.35
N ARG A 36 -11.81 15.61 0.92
CA ARG A 36 -10.67 14.88 1.49
C ARG A 36 -11.08 13.43 1.75
N GLN A 37 -10.35 12.50 1.14
CA GLN A 37 -10.55 11.07 1.33
C GLN A 37 -9.28 10.47 1.94
N ILE A 38 -9.46 9.58 2.90
CA ILE A 38 -8.39 8.86 3.59
C ILE A 38 -8.58 7.39 3.29
N HIS A 39 -7.76 6.87 2.39
CA HIS A 39 -7.77 5.47 2.03
C HIS A 39 -6.96 4.68 3.06
N VAL A 40 -7.59 3.75 3.77
CA VAL A 40 -6.93 2.92 4.77
C VAL A 40 -6.35 1.70 4.09
N ILE A 41 -5.03 1.54 4.21
CA ILE A 41 -4.30 0.41 3.65
C ILE A 41 -3.48 -0.25 4.75
N ASN A 42 -3.57 -1.57 4.88
CA ASN A 42 -2.76 -2.31 5.82
C ASN A 42 -2.16 -3.52 5.11
N ASN A 43 -0.84 -3.69 5.15
CA ASN A 43 -0.15 -4.82 4.53
C ASN A 43 -0.49 -4.99 3.02
N TRP A 44 -0.50 -3.88 2.27
CA TRP A 44 -0.97 -3.78 0.87
C TRP A 44 -2.45 -4.08 0.64
N TYR A 45 -3.20 -4.39 1.69
CA TYR A 45 -4.65 -4.61 1.65
C TYR A 45 -5.40 -3.29 1.79
N TYR A 46 -6.20 -2.95 0.79
CA TYR A 46 -7.08 -1.79 0.84
C TYR A 46 -8.33 -2.11 1.66
N LEU A 47 -8.47 -1.47 2.82
CA LEU A 47 -9.57 -1.70 3.76
C LEU A 47 -10.79 -0.82 3.45
N GLY A 48 -10.58 0.33 2.81
CA GLY A 48 -11.66 1.27 2.46
C GLY A 48 -11.19 2.72 2.44
N SER A 49 -12.12 3.63 2.17
CA SER A 49 -11.90 5.08 2.24
C SER A 49 -12.82 5.69 3.28
N VAL A 50 -12.32 6.65 4.02
CA VAL A 50 -13.08 7.41 5.01
C VAL A 50 -12.74 8.88 4.92
N GLU A 51 -13.66 9.74 5.31
CA GLU A 51 -13.43 11.18 5.35
C GLU A 51 -12.74 11.60 6.67
N ASP A 52 -12.89 10.79 7.72
CA ASP A 52 -12.37 11.05 9.06
C ASP A 52 -11.29 10.05 9.49
N ILE A 53 -10.27 10.55 10.21
CA ILE A 53 -9.14 9.75 10.72
C ILE A 53 -9.59 8.78 11.82
N ALA A 54 -10.61 9.13 12.61
CA ALA A 54 -11.11 8.27 13.68
C ALA A 54 -11.75 7.00 13.12
N ASP A 55 -12.49 7.10 12.01
CA ASP A 55 -13.01 5.93 11.29
C ASP A 55 -11.89 5.14 10.61
N ALA A 56 -10.83 5.83 10.16
CA ALA A 56 -9.66 5.19 9.57
C ALA A 56 -8.98 4.24 10.56
N ALA A 57 -8.80 4.70 11.80
CA ALA A 57 -8.23 3.92 12.89
C ALA A 57 -9.07 2.69 13.28
N ARG A 58 -10.38 2.68 13.00
CA ARG A 58 -11.24 1.52 13.28
C ARG A 58 -11.09 0.41 12.24
N LEU A 59 -10.83 0.78 10.99
CA LEU A 59 -10.62 -0.16 9.88
C LEU A 59 -9.31 -0.96 10.03
N THR A 60 -8.29 -0.40 10.71
CA THR A 60 -6.96 -1.01 10.87
C THR A 60 -7.00 -2.40 11.51
N LYS A 61 -7.98 -2.65 12.39
CA LYS A 61 -8.15 -3.92 13.13
C LYS A 61 -8.60 -5.10 12.27
N VAL A 62 -9.14 -4.87 11.07
CA VAL A 62 -9.80 -5.92 10.28
C VAL A 62 -8.86 -6.56 9.24
N ALA A 63 -7.62 -6.11 9.12
CA ALA A 63 -6.74 -6.59 8.05
C ALA A 63 -6.24 -8.03 8.30
N HIS A 64 -6.70 -8.95 7.44
CA HIS A 64 -6.37 -10.38 7.49
C HIS A 64 -5.62 -10.88 6.25
N GLY A 65 -4.82 -10.05 5.56
CA GLY A 65 -4.04 -10.56 4.43
C GLY A 65 -3.22 -9.55 3.64
N PHE A 66 -2.44 -10.07 2.70
CA PHE A 66 -1.79 -9.32 1.63
C PHE A 66 -2.73 -9.26 0.43
N ASP A 67 -2.99 -8.07 -0.10
CA ASP A 67 -3.74 -7.89 -1.35
C ASP A 67 -2.79 -7.56 -2.51
N ARG A 68 -2.82 -8.39 -3.55
CA ARG A 68 -1.95 -8.21 -4.73
C ARG A 68 -2.43 -7.06 -5.61
N ASP A 69 -3.73 -6.84 -5.70
CA ASP A 69 -4.32 -5.81 -6.56
C ASP A 69 -4.09 -4.42 -5.94
N GLY A 70 -4.25 -4.30 -4.62
CA GLY A 70 -3.84 -3.14 -3.83
C GLY A 70 -2.35 -2.85 -3.97
N TYR A 71 -1.48 -3.86 -3.90
CA TYR A 71 -0.05 -3.68 -4.19
C TYR A 71 0.20 -3.10 -5.59
N LYS A 72 -0.43 -3.64 -6.65
CA LYS A 72 -0.20 -3.14 -8.01
C LYS A 72 -0.64 -1.69 -8.19
N ILE A 73 -1.76 -1.30 -7.59
CA ILE A 73 -2.31 0.07 -7.71
C ILE A 73 -1.48 1.04 -6.87
N LEU A 74 -1.09 0.64 -5.66
CA LEU A 74 -0.47 1.54 -4.68
C LEU A 74 1.05 1.56 -4.74
N SER A 75 1.71 0.47 -5.16
CA SER A 75 3.18 0.38 -5.16
C SER A 75 3.80 1.53 -5.96
N GLU A 76 3.32 1.81 -7.16
CA GLU A 76 3.84 2.89 -7.99
C GLU A 76 3.67 4.30 -7.37
N PRO A 77 2.47 4.76 -6.99
CA PRO A 77 2.29 6.07 -6.39
C PRO A 77 2.90 6.19 -4.98
N LEU A 78 2.97 5.09 -4.22
CA LEU A 78 3.56 5.07 -2.88
C LEU A 78 5.09 5.10 -2.95
N LEU A 79 5.72 4.36 -3.89
CA LEU A 79 7.15 4.45 -4.17
C LEU A 79 7.55 5.81 -4.74
N LYS A 80 6.68 6.42 -5.56
CA LYS A 80 6.88 7.78 -6.09
C LYS A 80 6.58 8.87 -5.05
N GLY A 81 6.03 8.54 -3.89
CA GLY A 81 5.72 9.50 -2.82
C GLY A 81 4.68 10.57 -3.22
N GLN A 82 3.78 10.25 -4.15
CA GLN A 82 2.86 11.24 -4.73
C GLN A 82 1.71 11.64 -3.79
N HIS A 83 1.46 10.85 -2.77
CA HIS A 83 0.33 11.01 -1.85
C HIS A 83 0.81 11.06 -0.41
N LYS A 84 0.09 11.80 0.42
CA LYS A 84 0.45 11.97 1.83
C LYS A 84 0.00 10.73 2.61
N VAL A 85 0.97 9.98 3.13
CA VAL A 85 0.72 8.80 3.95
C VAL A 85 0.76 9.18 5.43
N ILE A 86 -0.25 8.78 6.20
CA ILE A 86 -0.30 8.89 7.67
C ILE A 86 -0.29 7.50 8.30
N LEU A 87 0.50 7.31 9.35
CA LEU A 87 0.45 6.09 10.15
C LEU A 87 -0.81 6.12 11.01
N LEU A 88 -1.55 5.01 11.05
CA LEU A 88 -2.72 4.83 11.91
C LEU A 88 -2.33 3.81 12.99
N GLU A 89 -2.05 4.31 14.20
CA GLU A 89 -1.75 3.51 15.40
C GLU A 89 -3.00 3.20 16.22
#